data_AF-A0AAW0UDR2-F1
#
_entry.id   AF-A0AAW0UDR2-F1
#
_cell.length_a   1.000
_cell.length_b   1.000
_cell.length_c   1.000
_cell.angle_alpha   90.00
_cell.angle_beta   90.00
_cell.angle_gamma   90.00
#
_symmetry.space_group_name_H-M   'P 1'
#
loop_
_entity.id
_entity.type
_entity.pdbx_description
1 polymer ?
#
loop_
_entity_poly.entity_id
_entity_poly.type
_entity_poly.pdbx_seq_one_letter_code
_entity_poly.pdbx_strand_id
1 'polypeptide(L)'
;MLLHTLALAVILLLVQVEDTAGTISPCQVDCRHYGSALGNLADDPFHCNMYYVCFDWFTYSTIPFTCPDGQMFDTYSKTCMKEGYKCSGPCQRCSYDCINNPILGQAADFYSCSTYRQCSGGSGTVISCPPDNPYFDGNICQNDYTKCCSCRPECSQEDVQLHRMVPDFSNCTNFYLCVAPGIPDETSHGHCPNGNFDQFGKNCNSNAPCIVSCSNEPPDNGCVTKWICEEEGYFPKCTASCDPTYFWCTASDIGQEAKPQECTHHFVLDPISMICVPPENCPV
;
A
#
# COMPACT_ATOMS: atom_id res chain seq x y z
N MET A 1 64.81 51.36 -16.93
CA MET A 1 63.58 50.84 -17.58
C MET A 1 63.21 49.54 -16.87
N LEU A 2 62.44 49.63 -15.77
CA LEU A 2 61.82 48.48 -15.12
C LEU A 2 60.45 48.27 -15.76
N LEU A 3 60.27 47.18 -16.50
CA LEU A 3 58.99 46.82 -17.11
C LEU A 3 58.17 45.98 -16.13
N HIS A 4 57.00 46.50 -15.77
CA HIS A 4 55.94 45.80 -15.04
C HIS A 4 55.40 44.60 -15.85
N THR A 5 55.18 43.47 -15.20
CA THR A 5 54.13 42.51 -15.61
C THR A 5 53.51 41.87 -14.37
N LEU A 6 52.30 42.34 -14.04
CA LEU A 6 51.36 41.69 -13.13
C LEU A 6 50.72 40.51 -13.87
N ALA A 7 50.85 39.30 -13.36
CA ALA A 7 50.05 38.15 -13.79
C ALA A 7 48.79 38.07 -12.94
N LEU A 8 47.64 38.45 -13.49
CA LEU A 8 46.32 38.16 -12.94
C LEU A 8 46.02 36.67 -13.18
N ALA A 9 45.95 35.88 -12.10
CA ALA A 9 45.38 34.54 -12.13
C ALA A 9 43.85 34.66 -12.03
N VAL A 10 43.16 34.48 -13.16
CA VAL A 10 41.70 34.31 -13.20
C VAL A 10 41.40 32.89 -12.74
N ILE A 11 40.96 32.73 -11.49
CA ILE A 11 40.45 31.47 -10.97
C ILE A 11 39.05 31.27 -11.56
N LEU A 12 38.94 30.45 -12.61
CA LEU A 12 37.68 29.89 -13.07
C LEU A 12 37.18 28.93 -11.99
N LEU A 13 36.23 29.38 -11.16
CA LEU A 13 35.41 28.51 -10.31
C LEU A 13 34.48 27.71 -11.23
N LEU A 14 34.88 26.46 -11.51
CA LEU A 14 33.97 25.44 -12.03
C LEU A 14 32.99 25.12 -10.90
N VAL A 15 31.81 25.75 -10.94
CA VAL A 15 30.65 25.29 -10.17
C VAL A 15 30.29 23.92 -10.74
N GLN A 16 30.62 22.86 -10.01
CA GLN A 16 30.04 21.55 -10.29
C GLN A 16 28.57 21.64 -9.87
N VAL A 17 27.70 21.73 -10.87
CA VAL A 17 26.29 21.43 -10.67
C VAL A 17 26.26 19.92 -10.44
N GLU A 18 26.22 19.51 -9.18
CA GLU A 18 25.82 18.15 -8.84
C GLU A 18 24.38 18.01 -9.33
N ASP A 19 24.23 17.25 -10.41
CA ASP A 19 22.94 16.82 -10.94
C ASP A 19 22.29 15.99 -9.83
N THR A 20 21.40 16.60 -9.06
CA THR A 20 20.56 15.87 -8.12
C THR A 20 19.60 15.05 -8.97
N ALA A 21 20.06 13.86 -9.38
CA ALA A 21 19.22 12.83 -9.95
C ALA A 21 18.13 12.50 -8.92
N GLY A 22 17.01 13.22 -9.00
CA GLY A 22 15.88 13.04 -8.11
C GLY A 22 15.43 11.59 -8.23
N THR A 23 15.56 10.84 -7.15
CA THR A 23 15.12 9.45 -7.05
C THR A 23 13.65 9.38 -7.45
N ILE A 24 13.35 8.71 -8.57
CA ILE A 24 11.98 8.36 -8.94
C ILE A 24 11.44 7.41 -7.88
N SER A 25 10.17 7.53 -7.53
CA SER A 25 9.49 6.45 -6.82
C SER A 25 9.44 5.21 -7.72
N PRO A 26 9.73 4.00 -7.19
CA PRO A 26 9.56 2.75 -7.94
C PRO A 26 8.11 2.51 -8.40
N CYS A 27 7.14 3.26 -7.85
CA CYS A 27 5.73 3.18 -8.20
C CYS A 27 5.25 4.33 -9.09
N GLN A 28 6.13 4.87 -9.93
CA GLN A 28 5.79 5.82 -10.97
C GLN A 28 6.38 5.38 -12.30
N VAL A 29 5.70 5.73 -13.39
CA VAL A 29 6.24 5.50 -14.74
C VAL A 29 7.53 6.32 -14.87
N ASP A 30 8.65 5.63 -15.03
CA ASP A 30 9.95 6.28 -15.15
C ASP A 30 10.46 6.27 -16.60
N CYS A 31 10.33 7.37 -17.31
CA CYS A 31 10.93 7.51 -18.64
C CYS A 31 12.43 7.87 -18.61
N ARG A 32 12.99 8.25 -17.44
CA ARG A 32 14.39 8.68 -17.31
C ARG A 32 15.35 7.52 -17.49
N HIS A 33 15.00 6.33 -16.99
CA HIS A 33 15.82 5.13 -17.14
C HIS A 33 15.98 4.68 -18.60
N TYR A 34 15.09 5.14 -19.50
CA TYR A 34 14.99 4.60 -20.86
C TYR A 34 15.63 5.52 -21.92
N GLY A 35 16.05 6.73 -21.54
CA GLY A 35 16.71 7.70 -22.41
C GLY A 35 15.74 8.66 -23.13
N SER A 36 16.26 9.75 -23.69
CA SER A 36 15.46 10.84 -24.33
C SER A 36 14.83 10.49 -25.68
N ALA A 37 14.93 9.23 -26.13
CA ALA A 37 14.41 8.86 -27.43
C ALA A 37 12.88 8.77 -27.40
N LEU A 38 12.23 9.58 -28.24
CA LEU A 38 10.81 9.50 -28.52
C LEU A 38 10.42 8.07 -28.91
N GLY A 39 9.40 7.52 -28.25
CA GLY A 39 8.88 6.18 -28.55
C GLY A 39 9.46 5.05 -27.68
N ASN A 40 10.32 5.38 -26.72
CA ASN A 40 10.72 4.42 -25.69
C ASN A 40 9.52 3.90 -24.90
N LEU A 41 9.59 2.64 -24.46
CA LEU A 41 8.53 1.99 -23.72
C LEU A 41 8.91 1.86 -22.24
N ALA A 42 8.08 2.41 -21.38
CA ALA A 42 8.16 2.22 -19.94
C ALA A 42 7.14 1.16 -19.52
N ASP A 43 7.53 0.27 -18.63
CA ASP A 43 6.59 -0.65 -18.00
C ASP A 43 5.55 0.13 -17.18
N ASP A 44 4.31 -0.38 -17.16
CA ASP A 44 3.35 0.09 -16.17
C ASP A 44 3.79 -0.48 -14.81
N PRO A 45 4.12 0.36 -13.82
CA PRO A 45 4.63 -0.11 -12.54
C PRO A 45 3.57 -0.84 -11.71
N PHE A 46 2.33 -0.96 -12.18
CA PHE A 46 1.21 -1.59 -11.49
C PHE A 46 0.63 -2.78 -12.26
N HIS A 47 0.86 -2.87 -13.57
CA HIS A 47 0.33 -3.94 -14.42
C HIS A 47 1.42 -4.48 -15.33
N CYS A 48 1.95 -5.67 -15.01
CA CYS A 48 2.99 -6.29 -15.82
C CYS A 48 2.55 -6.60 -17.26
N ASN A 49 1.25 -6.63 -17.57
CA ASN A 49 0.75 -6.77 -18.93
C ASN A 49 0.52 -5.43 -19.64
N MET A 50 0.97 -4.31 -19.08
CA MET A 50 0.79 -2.99 -19.65
C MET A 50 2.09 -2.18 -19.70
N TYR A 51 2.12 -1.19 -20.58
CA TYR A 51 3.26 -0.30 -20.77
C TYR A 51 2.82 1.08 -21.26
N TYR A 52 3.65 2.07 -21.05
CA TYR A 52 3.49 3.44 -21.52
C TYR A 52 4.47 3.76 -22.64
N VAL A 53 4.08 4.68 -23.52
CA VAL A 53 4.99 5.25 -24.53
C VAL A 53 5.53 6.57 -23.98
N CYS A 54 6.85 6.65 -23.81
CA CYS A 54 7.55 7.86 -23.38
C CYS A 54 7.71 8.83 -24.56
N PHE A 55 7.34 10.09 -24.33
CA PHE A 55 7.56 11.18 -25.28
C PHE A 55 8.85 11.95 -24.96
N ASP A 56 9.15 12.11 -23.67
CA ASP A 56 10.42 12.64 -23.17
C ASP A 56 10.78 11.99 -21.81
N TRP A 57 11.67 12.60 -21.04
CA TRP A 57 12.11 12.11 -19.72
C TRP A 57 11.04 12.13 -18.64
N PHE A 58 10.01 12.96 -18.79
CA PHE A 58 8.99 13.22 -17.77
C PHE A 58 7.56 13.02 -18.31
N THR A 59 7.37 12.96 -19.62
CA THR A 59 6.07 12.82 -20.25
C THR A 59 5.92 11.50 -20.99
N TYR A 60 4.75 10.90 -20.85
CA TYR A 60 4.37 9.62 -21.43
C TYR A 60 2.89 9.62 -21.82
N SER A 61 2.44 8.57 -22.50
CA SER A 61 1.04 8.42 -22.90
C SER A 61 0.10 8.54 -21.71
N THR A 62 -1.01 9.25 -21.88
CA THR A 62 -1.96 9.48 -20.78
C THR A 62 -2.67 8.19 -20.35
N ILE A 63 -2.78 7.24 -21.27
CA ILE A 63 -3.28 5.88 -21.03
C ILE A 63 -2.20 4.85 -21.34
N PRO A 64 -2.14 3.74 -20.59
CA PRO A 64 -1.26 2.62 -20.89
C PRO A 64 -1.79 1.79 -22.07
N PHE A 65 -0.87 1.05 -22.69
CA PHE A 65 -1.12 0.06 -23.73
C PHE A 65 -1.04 -1.35 -23.11
N THR A 66 -1.91 -2.25 -23.55
CA THR A 66 -1.94 -3.63 -23.07
C THR A 66 -1.16 -4.54 -24.01
N CYS A 67 -0.36 -5.44 -23.45
CA CYS A 67 0.29 -6.52 -24.18
C CYS A 67 -0.75 -7.49 -24.78
N PRO A 68 -0.43 -8.18 -25.90
CA PRO A 68 -1.29 -9.23 -26.44
C PRO A 68 -1.58 -10.33 -25.42
N ASP A 69 -2.70 -11.03 -25.60
CA ASP A 69 -3.18 -12.04 -24.64
C ASP A 69 -2.10 -13.06 -24.23
N GLY A 70 -1.95 -13.21 -22.91
CA GLY A 70 -0.98 -14.11 -22.29
C GLY A 70 0.48 -13.63 -22.37
N GLN A 71 0.72 -12.37 -22.73
CA GLN A 71 2.05 -11.76 -22.70
C GLN A 71 2.16 -10.70 -21.60
N MET A 72 3.38 -10.52 -21.11
CA MET A 72 3.76 -9.52 -20.12
C MET A 72 4.84 -8.64 -20.70
N PHE A 73 4.82 -7.36 -20.38
CA PHE A 73 5.84 -6.41 -20.77
C PHE A 73 7.12 -6.68 -19.96
N ASP A 74 8.20 -6.95 -20.68
CA ASP A 74 9.53 -7.15 -20.11
C ASP A 74 10.29 -5.82 -20.07
N THR A 75 10.57 -5.35 -18.85
CA THR A 75 11.20 -4.05 -18.60
C THR A 75 12.60 -3.95 -19.19
N TYR A 76 13.29 -5.07 -19.44
CA TYR A 76 14.64 -5.08 -20.01
C TYR A 76 14.66 -5.06 -21.53
N SER A 77 13.93 -5.96 -22.18
CA SER A 77 13.87 -6.07 -23.63
C SER A 77 12.97 -5.02 -24.28
N LYS A 78 12.09 -4.38 -23.49
CA LYS A 78 11.09 -3.41 -23.97
C LYS A 78 10.09 -4.03 -24.93
N THR A 79 9.70 -5.28 -24.67
CA THR A 79 8.77 -6.03 -25.51
C THR A 79 7.79 -6.83 -24.66
N CYS A 80 6.63 -7.15 -25.25
CA CYS A 80 5.72 -8.12 -24.66
C CYS A 80 6.22 -9.54 -24.93
N MET A 81 6.33 -10.34 -23.86
CA MET A 81 6.88 -11.71 -23.88
C MET A 81 5.94 -12.67 -23.16
N LYS A 82 5.86 -13.92 -23.62
CA LYS A 82 5.08 -14.98 -22.93
C LYS A 82 5.80 -15.57 -21.73
N GLU A 83 7.13 -15.69 -21.80
CA GLU A 83 7.96 -16.34 -20.79
C GLU A 83 9.27 -15.59 -20.61
N GLY A 84 9.88 -15.72 -19.43
CA GLY A 84 11.17 -15.10 -19.11
C GLY A 84 11.14 -13.58 -18.98
N TYR A 85 9.95 -12.98 -18.91
CA TYR A 85 9.79 -11.55 -18.68
C TYR A 85 10.20 -11.18 -17.25
N LYS A 86 10.69 -9.95 -17.12
CA LYS A 86 10.96 -9.27 -15.87
C LYS A 86 10.20 -7.96 -15.91
N CYS A 87 9.07 -7.90 -15.23
CA CYS A 87 8.45 -6.63 -14.90
C CYS A 87 9.03 -6.12 -13.58
N SER A 88 8.93 -4.82 -13.32
CA SER A 88 9.32 -4.22 -12.03
C SER A 88 8.47 -4.70 -10.84
N GLY A 89 7.51 -5.59 -11.09
CA GLY A 89 6.51 -6.05 -10.14
C GLY A 89 5.35 -5.05 -10.06
N PRO A 90 4.10 -5.49 -9.88
CA PRO A 90 3.00 -4.56 -9.69
C PRO A 90 3.17 -3.90 -8.32
N CYS A 91 3.47 -2.62 -8.29
CA CYS A 91 3.21 -1.78 -7.14
C CYS A 91 1.74 -1.95 -6.71
N GLN A 92 1.49 -1.99 -5.41
CA GLN A 92 0.14 -2.06 -4.88
C GLN A 92 -0.40 -0.63 -4.71
N ARG A 93 -1.59 -0.34 -5.26
CA ARG A 93 -2.17 1.03 -5.30
C ARG A 93 -3.05 1.33 -4.08
N CYS A 94 -2.51 1.17 -2.88
CA CYS A 94 -3.28 1.50 -1.68
C CYS A 94 -3.21 3.00 -1.38
N SER A 95 -3.81 3.82 -2.25
CA SER A 95 -3.97 5.26 -2.02
C SER A 95 -5.28 5.50 -1.28
N TYR A 96 -5.20 6.19 -0.15
CA TYR A 96 -6.36 6.50 0.70
C TYR A 96 -6.99 7.87 0.42
N ASP A 97 -6.28 8.72 -0.32
CA ASP A 97 -6.65 10.11 -0.60
C ASP A 97 -7.14 10.33 -2.04
N CYS A 98 -8.23 11.07 -2.17
CA CYS A 98 -8.78 11.49 -3.46
C CYS A 98 -8.11 12.75 -4.04
N ILE A 99 -7.45 13.57 -3.21
CA ILE A 99 -6.81 14.82 -3.64
C ILE A 99 -5.53 14.52 -4.42
N ASN A 100 -4.75 13.55 -3.94
CA ASN A 100 -3.44 13.23 -4.48
C ASN A 100 -3.42 11.98 -5.39
N ASN A 101 -4.59 11.47 -5.80
CA ASN A 101 -4.70 10.32 -6.72
C ASN A 101 -5.22 10.75 -8.12
N PRO A 102 -4.35 11.34 -8.97
CA PRO A 102 -4.76 11.89 -10.26
C PRO A 102 -5.02 10.83 -11.34
N ILE A 103 -4.75 9.53 -11.10
CA ILE A 103 -4.67 8.53 -12.18
C ILE A 103 -5.92 7.64 -12.27
N LEU A 104 -6.62 7.36 -11.17
CA LEU A 104 -7.75 6.40 -11.18
C LEU A 104 -9.12 6.99 -10.86
N GLY A 105 -9.18 8.17 -10.23
CA GLY A 105 -10.44 8.67 -9.71
C GLY A 105 -11.04 7.71 -8.66
N GLN A 106 -10.19 6.98 -7.93
CA GLN A 106 -10.59 6.06 -6.86
C GLN A 106 -9.58 6.09 -5.72
N ALA A 107 -10.02 5.83 -4.48
CA ALA A 107 -9.17 5.72 -3.30
C ALA A 107 -9.67 4.57 -2.42
N ALA A 108 -8.77 3.75 -1.87
CA ALA A 108 -9.14 2.69 -0.94
C ALA A 108 -9.77 3.27 0.34
N ASP A 109 -10.68 2.51 0.95
CA ASP A 109 -11.03 2.78 2.34
C ASP A 109 -9.91 2.25 3.24
N PHE A 110 -9.47 3.11 4.16
CA PHE A 110 -8.40 2.77 5.09
C PHE A 110 -8.86 1.72 6.11
N TYR A 111 -10.13 1.76 6.50
CA TYR A 111 -10.69 0.94 7.59
C TYR A 111 -11.50 -0.27 7.10
N SER A 112 -11.70 -0.41 5.79
CA SER A 112 -12.49 -1.51 5.26
C SER A 112 -11.95 -1.99 3.93
N CYS A 113 -11.64 -3.27 3.88
CA CYS A 113 -11.26 -3.91 2.62
C CYS A 113 -12.40 -3.95 1.60
N SER A 114 -13.63 -3.86 2.08
CA SER A 114 -14.86 -4.04 1.30
C SER A 114 -15.40 -2.77 0.68
N THR A 115 -14.77 -1.62 0.95
CA THR A 115 -15.20 -0.33 0.40
C THR A 115 -14.05 0.43 -0.22
N TYR A 116 -14.39 1.27 -1.18
CA TYR A 116 -13.49 2.26 -1.77
C TYR A 116 -14.28 3.53 -2.07
N ARG A 117 -13.59 4.62 -2.38
CA ARG A 117 -14.20 5.89 -2.76
C ARG A 117 -13.98 6.13 -4.24
N GLN A 118 -15.03 6.46 -4.99
CA GLN A 118 -14.89 7.02 -6.33
C GLN A 118 -14.71 8.53 -6.24
N CYS A 119 -13.52 8.99 -6.59
CA CYS A 119 -13.07 10.37 -6.44
C CYS A 119 -13.57 11.27 -7.57
N SER A 120 -14.13 12.42 -7.20
CA SER A 120 -14.51 13.52 -8.10
C SER A 120 -14.26 14.85 -7.37
N GLY A 121 -13.39 15.69 -7.93
CA GLY A 121 -13.07 17.00 -7.36
C GLY A 121 -12.43 16.97 -5.97
N GLY A 122 -11.63 15.95 -5.65
CA GLY A 122 -10.92 15.81 -4.36
C GLY A 122 -11.76 15.22 -3.22
N SER A 123 -13.05 14.97 -3.44
CA SER A 123 -13.91 14.18 -2.56
C SER A 123 -14.28 12.86 -3.24
N GLY A 124 -14.76 11.86 -2.50
CA GLY A 124 -15.18 10.60 -3.09
C GLY A 124 -16.43 9.99 -2.47
N THR A 125 -17.24 9.34 -3.31
CA THR A 125 -18.42 8.58 -2.89
C THR A 125 -18.01 7.17 -2.51
N VAL A 126 -18.43 6.71 -1.33
CA VAL A 126 -18.14 5.34 -0.87
C VAL A 126 -18.92 4.32 -1.72
N ILE A 127 -18.23 3.29 -2.18
CA ILE A 127 -18.72 2.18 -2.97
C ILE A 127 -18.30 0.89 -2.28
N SER A 128 -19.22 -0.05 -2.11
CA SER A 128 -18.92 -1.40 -1.64
C SER A 128 -18.53 -2.31 -2.79
N CYS A 129 -17.53 -3.15 -2.56
CA CYS A 129 -17.18 -4.25 -3.43
C CYS A 129 -18.30 -5.31 -3.45
N PRO A 130 -18.50 -6.00 -4.59
CA PRO A 130 -19.52 -7.03 -4.71
C PRO A 130 -19.14 -8.29 -3.89
N PRO A 131 -20.11 -9.12 -3.47
CA PRO A 131 -19.83 -10.30 -2.65
C PRO A 131 -18.85 -11.31 -3.28
N ASP A 132 -18.90 -11.46 -4.61
CA ASP A 132 -18.02 -12.41 -5.33
C ASP A 132 -16.56 -11.93 -5.41
N ASN A 133 -16.32 -10.63 -5.20
CA ASN A 133 -15.00 -10.02 -5.17
C ASN A 133 -14.99 -8.98 -4.06
N PRO A 134 -14.91 -9.36 -2.79
CA PRO A 134 -15.19 -8.46 -1.68
C PRO A 134 -14.03 -7.56 -1.29
N TYR A 135 -12.87 -7.63 -1.95
CA TYR A 135 -11.63 -6.97 -1.49
C TYR A 135 -11.10 -5.96 -2.51
N PHE A 136 -11.02 -4.68 -2.14
CA PHE A 136 -10.48 -3.65 -3.03
C PHE A 136 -8.94 -3.67 -3.02
N ASP A 137 -8.34 -3.85 -4.20
CA ASP A 137 -6.87 -3.93 -4.37
C ASP A 137 -6.19 -2.59 -4.67
N GLY A 138 -6.94 -1.50 -4.57
CA GLY A 138 -6.48 -0.16 -4.97
C GLY A 138 -6.91 0.27 -6.38
N ASN A 139 -7.47 -0.65 -7.18
CA ASN A 139 -7.95 -0.38 -8.52
C ASN A 139 -9.32 -1.04 -8.80
N ILE A 140 -9.46 -2.32 -8.47
CA ILE A 140 -10.68 -3.08 -8.67
C ILE A 140 -10.92 -4.00 -7.47
N CYS A 141 -12.16 -4.48 -7.37
CA CYS A 141 -12.50 -5.47 -6.38
C CYS A 141 -12.03 -6.87 -6.84
N GLN A 142 -11.46 -7.63 -5.91
CA GLN A 142 -10.83 -8.94 -6.08
C GLN A 142 -11.40 -9.95 -5.08
N ASN A 143 -11.12 -11.22 -5.31
CA ASN A 143 -11.43 -12.33 -4.39
C ASN A 143 -10.26 -12.74 -3.48
N ASP A 144 -9.10 -12.09 -3.62
CA ASP A 144 -7.88 -12.40 -2.87
C ASP A 144 -7.63 -11.31 -1.79
N TYR A 145 -7.84 -11.67 -0.52
CA TYR A 145 -7.66 -10.75 0.61
C TYR A 145 -6.22 -10.22 0.71
N THR A 146 -5.21 -10.98 0.26
CA THR A 146 -3.81 -10.52 0.34
C THR A 146 -3.54 -9.30 -0.54
N LYS A 147 -4.42 -9.01 -1.50
CA LYS A 147 -4.36 -7.82 -2.35
C LYS A 147 -5.01 -6.60 -1.71
N CYS A 148 -5.70 -6.78 -0.59
CA CYS A 148 -6.48 -5.76 0.07
C CYS A 148 -5.68 -4.51 0.41
N CYS A 149 -6.31 -3.35 0.20
CA CYS A 149 -5.75 -2.06 0.56
C CYS A 149 -6.21 -1.48 1.90
N SER A 150 -6.91 -2.20 2.79
CA SER A 150 -7.19 -1.70 4.14
C SER A 150 -5.93 -1.76 5.00
N CYS A 151 -5.81 -0.83 5.95
CA CYS A 151 -4.91 -0.97 7.09
C CYS A 151 -3.42 -1.17 6.78
N ARG A 152 -2.98 -0.78 5.57
CA ARG A 152 -1.57 -0.83 5.20
C ARG A 152 -0.89 0.51 5.50
N PRO A 153 0.30 0.49 6.12
CA PRO A 153 1.11 1.69 6.20
C PRO A 153 1.50 2.16 4.80
N GLU A 154 1.46 3.48 4.58
CA GLU A 154 1.92 4.11 3.35
C GLU A 154 2.87 5.26 3.69
N CYS A 155 4.04 5.23 3.07
CA CYS A 155 5.04 6.29 3.12
C CYS A 155 4.82 7.26 1.97
N SER A 156 4.51 8.53 2.30
CA SER A 156 4.47 9.57 1.29
C SER A 156 5.88 9.97 0.83
N GLN A 157 5.97 10.70 -0.28
CA GLN A 157 7.22 11.32 -0.71
C GLN A 157 7.81 12.25 0.35
N GLU A 158 6.96 13.00 1.05
CA GLU A 158 7.39 13.89 2.13
C GLU A 158 7.96 13.08 3.31
N ASP A 159 7.30 11.98 3.68
CA ASP A 159 7.76 11.12 4.79
C ASP A 159 9.15 10.55 4.51
N VAL A 160 9.42 10.13 3.27
CA VAL A 160 10.74 9.64 2.86
C VAL A 160 11.78 10.75 2.91
N GLN A 161 11.49 11.93 2.33
CA GLN A 161 12.43 13.05 2.31
C GLN A 161 12.81 13.50 3.72
N LEU A 162 11.85 13.50 4.64
CA LEU A 162 12.04 13.92 6.03
C LEU A 162 12.44 12.76 6.96
N HIS A 163 12.65 11.55 6.42
CA HIS A 163 12.97 10.35 7.18
C HIS A 163 11.99 10.12 8.35
N ARG A 164 10.70 10.37 8.09
CA ARG A 164 9.62 10.16 9.06
C ARG A 164 9.31 8.68 9.21
N MET A 165 8.61 8.39 10.30
CA MET A 165 8.05 7.07 10.58
C MET A 165 6.54 7.11 10.35
N VAL A 166 5.96 5.99 9.96
CA VAL A 166 4.50 5.80 9.85
C VAL A 166 4.05 4.73 10.83
N PRO A 167 2.83 4.82 11.38
CA PRO A 167 2.36 3.86 12.39
C PRO A 167 2.21 2.46 11.80
N ASP A 168 2.46 1.44 12.63
CA ASP A 168 1.83 0.12 12.43
C ASP A 168 0.40 0.19 12.95
N PHE A 169 -0.56 0.01 12.05
CA PHE A 169 -1.98 0.17 12.37
C PHE A 169 -2.58 -0.99 13.17
N SER A 170 -1.85 -2.11 13.27
CA SER A 170 -2.21 -3.27 14.09
C SER A 170 -1.57 -3.23 15.49
N ASN A 171 -0.51 -2.42 15.66
CA ASN A 171 0.22 -2.31 16.92
C ASN A 171 0.71 -0.88 17.18
N CYS A 172 0.10 -0.23 18.16
CA CYS A 172 0.39 1.15 18.56
C CYS A 172 1.81 1.38 19.11
N THR A 173 2.58 0.32 19.38
CA THR A 173 3.98 0.42 19.82
C THR A 173 4.97 0.27 18.68
N ASN A 174 4.49 -0.12 17.50
CA ASN A 174 5.31 -0.38 16.33
C ASN A 174 5.17 0.75 15.30
N PHE A 175 6.16 0.82 14.42
CA PHE A 175 6.21 1.79 13.34
C PHE A 175 7.03 1.25 12.17
N TYR A 176 6.92 1.90 11.02
CA TYR A 176 7.79 1.66 9.87
C TYR A 176 8.61 2.91 9.55
N LEU A 177 9.90 2.72 9.26
CA LEU A 177 10.74 3.79 8.74
C LEU A 177 10.53 3.96 7.24
N CYS A 178 10.22 5.19 6.81
CA CYS A 178 10.03 5.49 5.39
C CYS A 178 11.35 5.69 4.67
N VAL A 179 11.79 4.65 3.95
CA VAL A 179 13.00 4.66 3.11
C VAL A 179 12.70 4.86 1.63
N ALA A 180 11.48 4.52 1.19
CA ALA A 180 10.98 4.71 -0.16
C ALA A 180 9.45 4.99 -0.11
N PRO A 181 8.89 5.68 -1.12
CA PRO A 181 7.45 5.96 -1.16
C PRO A 181 6.65 4.69 -1.41
N GLY A 182 5.43 4.62 -0.88
CA GLY A 182 4.53 3.47 -0.98
C GLY A 182 4.51 2.63 0.30
N ILE A 183 4.14 1.36 0.19
CA ILE A 183 4.07 0.45 1.34
C ILE A 183 5.49 0.16 1.84
N PRO A 184 5.79 0.42 3.12
CA PRO A 184 7.11 0.12 3.69
C PRO A 184 7.33 -1.40 3.78
N ASP A 185 8.59 -1.80 3.62
CA ASP A 185 9.01 -3.19 3.73
C ASP A 185 9.15 -3.63 5.20
N GLU A 186 8.92 -4.91 5.50
CA GLU A 186 9.05 -5.45 6.87
C GLU A 186 10.44 -5.25 7.49
N THR A 187 11.48 -5.11 6.68
CA THR A 187 12.82 -4.78 7.21
C THR A 187 12.94 -3.38 7.78
N SER A 188 12.00 -2.47 7.47
CA SER A 188 11.93 -1.14 8.05
C SER A 188 11.00 -1.06 9.27
N HIS A 189 10.43 -2.19 9.69
CA HIS A 189 9.59 -2.33 10.87
C HIS A 189 10.43 -2.16 12.15
N GLY A 190 10.01 -1.23 13.00
CA GLY A 190 10.62 -0.93 14.29
C GLY A 190 9.61 -0.94 15.43
N HIS A 191 10.14 -0.89 16.65
CA HIS A 191 9.37 -0.84 17.89
C HIS A 191 9.81 0.34 18.75
N CYS A 192 8.85 1.01 19.38
CA CYS A 192 9.12 2.11 20.28
C CYS A 192 9.77 1.58 21.57
N PRO A 193 11.00 2.01 21.92
CA PRO A 193 11.70 1.47 23.08
C PRO A 193 11.02 1.85 24.40
N ASN A 194 10.29 2.97 24.42
CA ASN A 194 9.44 3.38 25.53
C ASN A 194 8.18 4.06 24.98
N GLY A 195 7.01 3.66 25.47
CA GLY A 195 5.73 4.27 25.10
C GLY A 195 5.12 3.73 23.81
N ASN A 196 4.32 4.59 23.17
CA ASN A 196 3.60 4.28 21.95
C ASN A 196 4.07 5.19 20.81
N PHE A 197 3.74 4.82 19.58
CA PHE A 197 3.95 5.66 18.42
C PHE A 197 2.90 6.77 18.38
N ASP A 198 3.36 8.03 18.37
CA ASP A 198 2.53 9.20 18.16
C ASP A 198 2.33 9.41 16.65
N GLN A 199 1.18 8.98 16.13
CA GLN A 199 0.89 9.10 14.70
C GLN A 199 0.82 10.54 14.17
N PHE A 200 0.59 11.52 15.04
CA PHE A 200 0.55 12.94 14.68
C PHE A 200 1.94 13.57 14.77
N GLY A 201 2.70 13.22 15.82
CA GLY A 201 4.10 13.61 15.98
C GLY A 201 5.08 12.87 15.07
N LYS A 202 4.64 11.73 14.50
CA LYS A 202 5.43 10.81 13.68
C LYS A 202 6.69 10.32 14.40
N ASN A 203 6.58 10.02 15.70
CA ASN A 203 7.68 9.58 16.56
C ASN A 203 7.22 8.76 17.77
N CYS A 204 8.16 8.06 18.42
CA CYS A 204 7.88 7.36 19.68
C CYS A 204 7.77 8.33 20.85
N ASN A 205 6.72 8.19 21.66
CA ASN A 205 6.42 9.06 22.78
C ASN A 205 5.87 8.27 23.97
N SER A 206 6.50 8.43 25.14
CA SER A 206 6.10 7.75 26.39
C SER A 206 4.70 8.10 26.88
N ASN A 207 4.18 9.25 26.45
CA ASN A 207 2.88 9.76 26.87
C ASN A 207 1.82 9.68 25.75
N ALA A 208 2.19 9.21 24.56
CA ALA A 208 1.20 9.01 23.51
C ALA A 208 0.20 7.92 23.91
N PRO A 209 -1.12 8.12 23.70
CA PRO A 209 -2.09 7.06 23.89
C PRO A 209 -1.81 5.93 22.90
N CYS A 210 -2.07 4.69 23.32
CA CYS A 210 -2.05 3.56 22.40
C CYS A 210 -3.31 3.63 21.53
N ILE A 211 -3.13 3.99 20.26
CA ILE A 211 -4.19 4.04 19.26
C ILE A 211 -3.91 2.94 18.24
N VAL A 212 -4.78 1.94 18.16
CA VAL A 212 -4.73 0.88 17.15
C VAL A 212 -5.94 1.04 16.25
N SER A 213 -5.71 1.43 15.01
CA SER A 213 -6.76 1.77 14.04
C SER A 213 -7.33 0.56 13.31
N CYS A 214 -6.61 -0.57 13.31
CA CYS A 214 -6.90 -1.74 12.49
C CYS A 214 -6.85 -3.04 13.30
N SER A 215 -7.30 -3.00 14.55
CA SER A 215 -7.22 -4.12 15.47
C SER A 215 -7.98 -5.38 15.00
N ASN A 216 -8.97 -5.18 14.12
CA ASN A 216 -9.90 -6.21 13.63
C ASN A 216 -9.65 -6.60 12.17
N GLU A 217 -8.67 -5.98 11.51
CA GLU A 217 -8.34 -6.33 10.13
C GLU A 217 -7.28 -7.44 10.14
N PRO A 218 -7.52 -8.56 9.44
CA PRO A 218 -6.57 -9.65 9.43
C PRO A 218 -5.20 -9.22 8.88
N PRO A 219 -4.09 -9.75 9.44
CA PRO A 219 -2.78 -9.67 8.78
C PRO A 219 -2.81 -10.38 7.42
N ASP A 220 -1.70 -10.35 6.67
CA ASP A 220 -1.56 -11.03 5.36
C ASP A 220 -1.95 -12.53 5.36
N ASN A 221 -2.07 -13.17 6.52
CA ASN A 221 -2.56 -14.54 6.68
C ASN A 221 -4.10 -14.69 6.65
N GLY A 222 -4.86 -13.59 6.54
CA GLY A 222 -6.32 -13.61 6.49
C GLY A 222 -7.02 -13.88 7.83
N CYS A 223 -6.30 -13.95 8.95
CA CYS A 223 -6.84 -14.26 10.27
C CYS A 223 -6.34 -13.33 11.39
N VAL A 224 -7.26 -12.68 12.09
CA VAL A 224 -6.94 -11.84 13.25
C VAL A 224 -6.60 -12.68 14.48
N THR A 225 -5.65 -12.20 15.29
CA THR A 225 -5.33 -12.81 16.59
C THR A 225 -5.94 -12.04 17.76
N LYS A 226 -6.38 -10.82 17.51
CA LYS A 226 -6.96 -9.89 18.48
C LYS A 226 -8.21 -9.28 17.84
N TRP A 227 -9.22 -9.02 18.66
CA TRP A 227 -10.45 -8.36 18.21
C TRP A 227 -10.88 -7.35 19.25
N ILE A 228 -11.15 -6.11 18.85
CA ILE A 228 -11.76 -5.08 19.67
C ILE A 228 -13.23 -4.99 19.28
N CYS A 229 -14.14 -5.13 20.24
CA CYS A 229 -15.56 -5.07 19.96
C CYS A 229 -15.98 -3.66 19.56
N GLU A 230 -16.46 -3.49 18.33
CA GLU A 230 -17.00 -2.22 17.81
C GLU A 230 -18.54 -2.25 17.77
N GLU A 231 -19.12 -3.44 17.61
CA GLU A 231 -20.56 -3.69 17.65
C GLU A 231 -20.87 -5.06 18.30
N GLU A 232 -22.15 -5.30 18.57
CA GLU A 232 -22.63 -6.57 19.15
C GLU A 232 -22.75 -7.64 18.07
N GLY A 233 -22.21 -8.84 18.32
CA GLY A 233 -22.30 -9.92 17.33
C GLY A 233 -21.23 -10.99 17.45
N TYR A 234 -21.27 -11.90 16.48
CA TYR A 234 -20.27 -12.93 16.25
C TYR A 234 -19.37 -12.48 15.11
N PHE A 235 -18.06 -12.59 15.31
CA PHE A 235 -17.07 -12.19 14.32
C PHE A 235 -16.12 -13.35 14.03
N PRO A 236 -15.84 -13.66 12.76
CA PRO A 236 -14.97 -14.75 12.42
C PRO A 236 -13.53 -14.37 12.75
N LYS A 237 -12.74 -15.35 13.20
CA LYS A 237 -11.30 -15.14 13.35
C LYS A 237 -10.61 -14.94 11.99
N CYS A 238 -11.09 -15.63 10.96
CA CYS A 238 -10.57 -15.54 9.61
C CYS A 238 -11.68 -15.04 8.68
N THR A 239 -11.45 -13.94 7.98
CA THR A 239 -12.49 -13.30 7.15
C THR A 239 -12.74 -14.02 5.82
N ALA A 240 -11.78 -14.85 5.38
CA ALA A 240 -11.83 -15.55 4.10
C ALA A 240 -11.88 -17.09 4.23
N SER A 241 -11.90 -17.63 5.44
CA SER A 241 -11.96 -19.08 5.66
C SER A 241 -12.67 -19.40 6.97
N CYS A 242 -13.29 -20.58 7.06
CA CYS A 242 -13.89 -21.00 8.31
C CYS A 242 -12.81 -21.46 9.30
N ASP A 243 -12.86 -20.93 10.51
CA ASP A 243 -12.00 -21.30 11.63
C ASP A 243 -12.89 -21.80 12.78
N PRO A 244 -12.46 -22.81 13.56
CA PRO A 244 -13.19 -23.21 14.76
C PRO A 244 -13.30 -22.10 15.81
N THR A 245 -12.43 -21.10 15.75
CA THR A 245 -12.36 -19.97 16.67
C THR A 245 -13.11 -18.76 16.11
N TYR A 246 -13.79 -18.02 16.98
CA TYR A 246 -14.47 -16.78 16.67
C TYR A 246 -14.42 -15.79 17.84
N PHE A 247 -14.88 -14.57 17.63
CA PHE A 247 -15.04 -13.56 18.68
C PHE A 247 -16.52 -13.26 18.90
N TRP A 248 -16.91 -13.06 20.15
CA TRP A 248 -18.27 -12.68 20.52
C TRP A 248 -18.23 -11.39 21.33
N CYS A 249 -19.00 -10.41 20.88
CA CYS A 249 -19.11 -9.10 21.52
C CYS A 249 -20.55 -8.86 21.99
N THR A 250 -20.67 -8.38 23.21
CA THR A 250 -21.92 -7.87 23.79
C THR A 250 -21.85 -6.36 23.98
N ALA A 251 -22.97 -5.71 24.30
CA ALA A 251 -23.02 -4.27 24.57
C ALA A 251 -21.98 -3.79 25.62
N SER A 252 -21.64 -4.63 26.59
CA SER A 252 -20.64 -4.29 27.62
C SER A 252 -19.19 -4.41 27.15
N ASP A 253 -18.96 -5.11 26.05
CA ASP A 253 -17.61 -5.36 25.53
C ASP A 253 -17.17 -4.28 24.54
N ILE A 254 -18.07 -3.38 24.11
CA ILE A 254 -17.76 -2.33 23.13
C ILE A 254 -16.57 -1.47 23.60
N GLY A 255 -15.56 -1.37 22.75
CA GLY A 255 -14.27 -0.72 23.01
C GLY A 255 -13.25 -1.59 23.77
N GLN A 256 -13.58 -2.84 24.08
CA GLN A 256 -12.70 -3.80 24.77
C GLN A 256 -12.28 -4.95 23.85
N GLU A 257 -11.18 -5.61 24.24
CA GLU A 257 -10.70 -6.80 23.55
C GLU A 257 -11.60 -8.01 23.83
N ALA A 258 -12.15 -8.60 22.78
CA ALA A 258 -12.97 -9.80 22.85
C ALA A 258 -12.11 -11.02 23.17
N LYS A 259 -12.64 -11.92 23.99
CA LYS A 259 -12.00 -13.22 24.23
C LYS A 259 -12.38 -14.19 23.11
N PRO A 260 -11.40 -14.86 22.47
CA PRO A 260 -11.70 -15.88 21.47
C PRO A 260 -12.53 -17.01 22.08
N GLN A 261 -13.53 -17.47 21.32
CA GLN A 261 -14.42 -18.57 21.61
C GLN A 261 -14.22 -19.68 20.58
N GLU A 262 -14.58 -20.92 20.90
CA GLU A 262 -14.54 -22.03 19.96
C GLU A 262 -15.95 -22.58 19.69
N CYS A 263 -16.22 -22.90 18.43
CA CYS A 263 -17.41 -23.63 18.03
C CYS A 263 -17.41 -25.03 18.67
N THR A 264 -18.58 -25.44 19.18
CA THR A 264 -18.73 -26.78 19.78
C THR A 264 -18.63 -27.89 18.72
N HIS A 265 -18.32 -29.12 19.15
CA HIS A 265 -18.36 -30.33 18.31
C HIS A 265 -17.48 -30.30 17.05
N HIS A 266 -16.34 -29.59 17.08
CA HIS A 266 -15.45 -29.42 15.93
C HIS A 266 -16.11 -28.72 14.73
N PHE A 267 -17.15 -27.91 14.99
CA PHE A 267 -17.71 -27.03 13.97
C PHE A 267 -16.76 -25.87 13.70
N VAL A 268 -16.99 -25.17 12.60
CA VAL A 268 -16.25 -23.98 12.20
C VAL A 268 -17.23 -22.83 12.01
N LEU A 269 -16.82 -21.60 12.34
CA LEU A 269 -17.65 -20.44 12.08
C LEU A 269 -17.62 -20.12 10.58
N ASP A 270 -18.78 -20.10 9.94
CA ASP A 270 -18.91 -19.58 8.58
C ASP A 270 -18.80 -18.05 8.60
N PRO A 271 -17.80 -17.44 7.94
CA PRO A 271 -17.59 -16.00 7.95
C PRO A 271 -18.69 -15.21 7.19
N ILE A 272 -19.53 -15.89 6.41
CA ILE A 272 -20.66 -15.26 5.68
C ILE A 272 -21.91 -15.24 6.55
N SER A 273 -22.30 -16.40 7.10
CA SER A 273 -23.54 -16.53 7.85
C SER A 273 -23.40 -16.27 9.35
N MET A 274 -22.17 -16.14 9.86
CA MET A 274 -21.84 -15.90 11.28
C MET A 274 -22.41 -16.95 12.23
N ILE A 275 -22.50 -18.20 11.77
CA ILE A 275 -22.95 -19.35 12.55
C ILE A 275 -21.95 -20.50 12.48
N CYS A 276 -21.85 -21.27 13.56
CA CYS A 276 -21.05 -22.49 13.58
C CYS A 276 -21.72 -23.57 12.71
N VAL A 277 -21.03 -24.03 11.67
CA VAL A 277 -21.48 -25.08 10.74
C VAL A 277 -20.50 -26.26 10.75
N PRO A 278 -20.94 -27.47 10.34
CA PRO A 278 -20.03 -28.56 10.04
C PRO A 278 -18.98 -28.13 9.00
N PRO A 279 -17.69 -28.54 9.11
CA PRO A 279 -16.64 -28.14 8.18
C PRO A 279 -16.97 -28.39 6.70
N GLU A 280 -17.70 -29.45 6.39
CA GLU A 280 -18.17 -29.78 5.04
C GLU A 280 -19.17 -28.79 4.44
N ASN A 281 -19.80 -27.96 5.27
CA ASN A 281 -20.75 -26.93 4.86
C ASN A 281 -20.12 -25.52 4.83
N CYS A 282 -18.81 -25.41 5.09
CA CYS A 282 -18.10 -24.16 4.96
C CYS A 282 -18.06 -23.75 3.47
N PRO A 283 -18.44 -22.51 3.12
CA PRO A 283 -18.26 -22.00 1.77
C PRO A 283 -16.76 -21.99 1.41
N VAL A 284 -16.46 -22.51 0.21
CA VAL A 284 -15.10 -22.54 -0.37
C VAL A 284 -14.84 -21.24 -1.11
#